data_AF-A0A9Q0KDU1-F1
#
_entry.id   AF-A0A9Q0KDU1-F1
#
_cell.length_a   1.000
_cell.length_b   1.000
_cell.length_c   1.000
_cell.angle_alpha   90.00
_cell.angle_beta   90.00
_cell.angle_gamma   90.00
#
_symmetry.space_group_name_H-M   'P 1'
#
loop_
_entity.id
_entity.type
_entity.pdbx_description
1 polymer ?
#
loop_
_entity_poly.entity_id
_entity_poly.type
_entity_poly.pdbx_seq_one_letter_code
_entity_poly.pdbx_strand_id
1 'polypeptide(L)'
;MSNTSIIPNDLSVAPFCDDFDYFKIDDDIEHFLSELKHHGSQTLTDLVLDLANKASPVTCIVYTLLLPWVADLARKLFVPCCLLWIQPATVLDIYYYYFNGYADLMANRTNPSYSVELLGLPFLTCRDIPSFFRPSNTYAFALKAFKEQLEKLEQETKVQV
;
A
#
# COMPACT_ATOMS: atom_id res chain seq x y z
N MET A 1 17.46 -5.78 34.30
CA MET A 1 17.61 -4.41 33.76
C MET A 1 16.47 -4.20 32.79
N SER A 2 15.49 -3.36 33.15
CA SER A 2 14.32 -3.06 32.32
C SER A 2 14.71 -2.05 31.25
N ASN A 3 14.76 -2.49 29.99
CA ASN A 3 14.88 -1.59 28.84
C ASN A 3 13.55 -0.85 28.66
N THR A 4 13.38 0.27 29.33
CA THR A 4 12.33 1.23 29.01
C THR A 4 12.70 1.90 27.68
N SER A 5 12.04 1.48 26.61
CA SER A 5 12.07 2.17 25.33
C SER A 5 11.65 3.62 25.54
N ILE A 6 12.56 4.56 25.28
CA ILE A 6 12.31 6.01 25.39
C ILE A 6 11.61 6.42 24.10
N ILE A 7 10.29 6.28 24.06
CA ILE A 7 9.49 6.89 23.00
C ILE A 7 9.54 8.41 23.23
N PRO A 8 9.91 9.22 22.21
CA PRO A 8 9.86 10.68 22.31
C PRO A 8 8.49 11.18 22.77
N ASN A 9 8.44 12.28 23.53
CA ASN A 9 7.18 12.80 24.11
C ASN A 9 6.15 13.24 23.06
N ASP A 10 6.59 13.48 21.82
CA ASP A 10 5.80 13.85 20.65
C ASP A 10 5.40 12.64 19.78
N LEU A 11 5.76 11.42 20.19
CA LEU A 11 5.39 10.19 19.53
C LEU A 11 4.48 9.34 20.44
N SER A 12 3.28 9.05 19.97
CA SER A 12 2.37 8.10 20.61
C SER A 12 2.21 6.86 19.75
N VAL A 13 2.18 5.69 20.38
CA VAL A 13 1.93 4.41 19.69
C VAL A 13 0.59 3.85 20.16
N ALA A 14 -0.29 3.54 19.22
CA ALA A 14 -1.57 2.88 19.46
C ALA A 14 -1.54 1.49 18.81
N PRO A 15 -1.53 0.39 19.59
CA PRO A 15 -1.66 -0.94 19.03
C PRO A 15 -3.11 -1.20 18.59
N PHE A 16 -3.28 -2.06 17.59
CA PHE A 16 -4.60 -2.56 17.17
C PHE A 16 -4.48 -4.04 16.82
N CYS A 17 -5.59 -4.77 16.93
CA CYS A 17 -5.62 -6.20 16.66
C CYS A 17 -5.76 -6.45 15.15
N ASP A 18 -5.01 -7.41 14.63
CA ASP A 18 -5.21 -7.98 13.30
C ASP A 18 -5.87 -9.36 13.34
N ASP A 19 -6.24 -9.85 14.53
CA ASP A 19 -6.87 -11.15 14.81
C ASP A 19 -6.05 -12.38 14.36
N PHE A 20 -4.73 -12.23 14.15
CA PHE A 20 -3.84 -13.32 13.76
C PHE A 20 -2.71 -13.55 14.77
N ASP A 21 -2.71 -14.74 15.41
CA ASP A 21 -1.61 -15.16 16.29
C ASP A 21 -0.33 -15.52 15.53
N TYR A 22 -0.44 -16.05 14.31
CA TYR A 22 0.69 -16.45 13.45
C TYR A 22 0.36 -16.32 11.96
N PHE A 23 1.04 -15.40 11.27
CA PHE A 23 0.90 -15.20 9.83
C PHE A 23 1.59 -16.30 9.01
N LYS A 24 0.82 -17.05 8.20
CA LYS A 24 1.34 -17.96 7.16
C LYS A 24 0.86 -17.49 5.79
N ILE A 25 1.82 -17.26 4.89
CA ILE A 25 1.57 -16.69 3.55
C ILE A 25 0.76 -17.64 2.64
N ASP A 26 0.80 -18.96 2.86
CA ASP A 26 0.41 -19.95 1.85
C ASP A 26 -1.10 -20.16 1.63
N ASP A 27 -2.00 -19.79 2.55
CA ASP A 27 -3.44 -20.06 2.34
C ASP A 27 -4.40 -18.89 2.68
N ASP A 28 -3.97 -17.87 3.43
CA ASP A 28 -4.94 -16.96 4.07
C ASP A 28 -4.62 -15.46 3.91
N ILE A 29 -3.83 -15.09 2.90
CA ILE A 29 -3.44 -13.69 2.71
C ILE A 29 -4.62 -12.75 2.44
N GLU A 30 -5.61 -13.21 1.66
CA GLU A 30 -6.79 -12.39 1.33
C GLU A 30 -7.66 -12.16 2.58
N HIS A 31 -7.82 -13.19 3.40
CA HIS A 31 -8.51 -13.10 4.69
C HIS A 31 -7.73 -12.20 5.65
N PHE A 32 -6.42 -12.38 5.79
CA PHE A 32 -5.58 -11.48 6.59
C PHE A 32 -5.73 -10.02 6.16
N LEU A 33 -5.67 -9.72 4.87
CA LEU A 33 -5.88 -8.36 4.37
C LEU A 33 -7.31 -7.85 4.61
N SER A 34 -8.30 -8.75 4.60
CA SER A 34 -9.69 -8.43 4.95
C SER A 34 -9.84 -8.08 6.43
N GLU A 35 -9.28 -8.89 7.34
CA GLU A 35 -9.33 -8.65 8.79
C GLU A 35 -8.51 -7.43 9.18
N LEU A 36 -7.32 -7.27 8.59
CA LEU A 36 -6.50 -6.06 8.74
C LEU A 36 -7.26 -4.80 8.32
N LYS A 37 -8.03 -4.87 7.23
CA LYS A 37 -8.91 -3.78 6.81
C LYS A 37 -10.07 -3.60 7.78
N HIS A 38 -10.71 -4.67 8.24
CA HIS A 38 -11.86 -4.61 9.13
C HIS A 38 -11.50 -3.94 10.45
N HIS A 39 -10.56 -4.53 11.20
CA HIS A 39 -10.14 -4.05 12.51
C HIS A 39 -9.29 -2.77 12.43
N GLY A 40 -8.43 -2.66 11.41
CA GLY A 40 -7.63 -1.46 11.19
C GLY A 40 -8.49 -0.24 10.88
N SER A 41 -9.53 -0.38 10.05
CA SER A 41 -10.40 0.74 9.71
C SER A 41 -11.27 1.20 10.89
N GLN A 42 -11.78 0.27 11.70
CA GLN A 42 -12.51 0.60 12.92
C GLN A 42 -11.60 1.33 13.92
N THR A 43 -10.44 0.74 14.23
CA THR A 43 -9.52 1.31 15.22
C THR A 43 -9.01 2.69 14.81
N LEU A 44 -8.65 2.86 13.53
CA LEU A 44 -8.20 4.15 13.02
C LEU A 44 -9.32 5.21 13.06
N THR A 45 -10.57 4.81 12.75
CA THR A 45 -11.73 5.71 12.84
C THR A 45 -11.93 6.20 14.28
N ASP A 46 -11.96 5.27 15.23
CA ASP A 46 -12.17 5.59 16.64
C ASP A 46 -11.05 6.50 17.17
N LEU A 47 -9.80 6.20 16.80
CA LEU A 47 -8.65 7.01 17.18
C LEU A 47 -8.75 8.45 16.65
N VAL A 48 -9.10 8.63 15.38
CA VAL A 48 -9.24 9.97 14.78
C VAL A 48 -10.35 10.76 15.48
N LEU A 49 -11.49 10.14 15.76
CA LEU A 49 -12.62 10.77 16.44
C LEU A 49 -12.28 11.12 17.91
N ASP A 50 -11.61 10.22 18.63
CA ASP A 50 -11.18 10.44 20.01
C ASP A 50 -10.18 11.60 20.13
N LEU A 51 -9.22 11.68 19.19
CA LEU A 51 -8.25 12.76 19.14
C LEU A 51 -8.91 14.11 18.84
N ALA A 52 -9.89 14.14 17.94
CA ALA A 52 -10.70 15.33 17.69
C ALA A 52 -11.47 15.78 18.95
N ASN A 53 -12.10 14.84 19.66
CA ASN A 53 -12.83 15.12 20.91
C ASN A 53 -11.93 15.65 22.04
N LYS A 54 -10.64 15.28 22.04
CA LYS A 54 -9.63 15.76 23.00
C LYS A 54 -8.97 17.08 22.58
N ALA A 55 -9.57 17.81 21.63
CA ALA A 55 -9.03 19.05 21.06
C ALA A 55 -7.63 18.90 20.44
N SER A 56 -7.29 17.70 19.96
CA SER A 56 -6.04 17.38 19.28
C SER A 56 -6.31 16.67 17.94
N PRO A 57 -7.06 17.28 17.01
CA PRO A 57 -7.50 16.61 15.79
C PRO A 57 -6.35 16.16 14.91
N VAL A 58 -6.51 14.99 14.27
CA VAL A 58 -5.58 14.49 13.25
C VAL A 58 -5.66 15.39 12.02
N THR A 59 -4.53 15.94 11.59
CA THR A 59 -4.45 16.86 10.45
C THR A 59 -4.02 16.19 9.14
N CYS A 60 -3.41 15.00 9.23
CA CYS A 60 -2.97 14.22 8.08
C CYS A 60 -2.81 12.75 8.48
N ILE A 61 -3.16 11.84 7.57
CA ILE A 61 -2.91 10.41 7.71
C ILE A 61 -1.83 9.99 6.71
N VAL A 62 -0.72 9.44 7.21
CA VAL A 62 0.32 8.84 6.36
C VAL A 62 0.19 7.33 6.45
N TYR A 63 0.10 6.66 5.30
CA TYR A 63 -0.07 5.21 5.24
C TYR A 63 0.86 4.61 4.18
N THR A 64 1.15 3.31 4.29
CA THR A 64 2.06 2.62 3.37
C THR A 64 1.32 1.60 2.49
N LEU A 65 2.08 0.82 1.75
CA LEU A 65 1.62 -0.17 0.78
C LEU A 65 0.65 -1.18 1.40
N LEU A 66 -0.16 -1.81 0.54
CA LEU A 66 -1.16 -2.83 0.90
C LEU A 66 -2.32 -2.33 1.78
N LEU A 67 -2.42 -1.03 2.01
CA LEU A 67 -3.51 -0.40 2.77
C LEU A 67 -4.33 0.60 1.93
N PRO A 68 -4.77 0.27 0.70
CA PRO A 68 -5.46 1.23 -0.17
C PRO A 68 -6.79 1.72 0.44
N TRP A 69 -7.36 0.97 1.38
CA TRP A 69 -8.56 1.34 2.12
C TRP A 69 -8.38 2.58 3.02
N VAL A 70 -7.16 2.93 3.40
CA VAL A 70 -6.90 4.10 4.25
C VAL A 70 -7.26 5.39 3.54
N ALA A 71 -7.05 5.48 2.21
CA ALA A 71 -7.46 6.65 1.42
C ALA A 71 -8.98 6.88 1.47
N ASP A 72 -9.78 5.82 1.36
CA ASP A 72 -11.23 5.93 1.45
C ASP A 72 -11.70 6.32 2.86
N LEU A 73 -11.04 5.80 3.89
CA LEU A 73 -11.31 6.16 5.28
C LEU A 73 -10.97 7.63 5.54
N ALA A 74 -9.78 8.09 5.14
CA ALA A 74 -9.34 9.46 5.30
C ALA A 74 -10.33 10.44 4.64
N ARG A 75 -10.78 10.10 3.41
CA ARG A 75 -11.82 10.86 2.71
C ARG A 75 -13.14 10.95 3.47
N LYS A 76 -13.62 9.84 4.05
CA LYS A 76 -14.85 9.80 4.86
C LYS A 76 -14.73 10.64 6.14
N LEU A 77 -13.54 10.73 6.71
CA LEU A 77 -13.25 11.51 7.90
C LEU A 77 -12.87 12.97 7.58
N PHE A 78 -12.84 13.36 6.31
CA PHE A 78 -12.40 14.68 5.84
C PHE A 78 -10.97 15.04 6.30
N VAL A 79 -10.10 14.03 6.41
CA VAL A 79 -8.69 14.20 6.77
C VAL A 79 -7.83 13.99 5.53
N PRO A 80 -6.90 14.92 5.21
CA PRO A 80 -5.91 14.69 4.15
C PRO A 80 -5.10 13.42 4.40
N CYS A 81 -4.70 12.71 3.34
CA CYS A 81 -3.80 11.58 3.47
C CYS A 81 -2.68 11.58 2.43
N CYS A 82 -1.62 10.85 2.73
CA CYS A 82 -0.46 10.67 1.85
C CYS A 82 0.00 9.22 1.86
N LEU A 83 0.25 8.67 0.67
CA LEU A 83 0.94 7.40 0.52
C LEU A 83 2.44 7.58 0.74
N LEU A 84 2.97 6.89 1.74
CA LEU A 84 4.39 6.65 1.92
C LEU A 84 4.83 5.48 1.04
N TRP A 85 5.37 5.79 -0.13
CA TRP A 85 5.95 4.79 -1.03
C TRP A 85 7.33 4.32 -0.52
N ILE A 86 7.40 3.12 0.03
CA ILE A 86 8.64 2.57 0.63
C ILE A 86 9.50 1.75 -0.36
N GLN A 87 9.09 1.64 -1.62
CA GLN A 87 9.86 0.97 -2.68
C GLN A 87 10.63 1.99 -3.52
N PRO A 88 11.58 1.58 -4.37
CA PRO A 88 12.21 2.50 -5.32
C PRO A 88 11.18 3.20 -6.22
N ALA A 89 11.43 4.47 -6.57
CA ALA A 89 10.52 5.23 -7.45
C ALA A 89 10.35 4.56 -8.83
N THR A 90 11.41 3.93 -9.35
CA THR A 90 11.36 3.12 -10.58
C THR A 90 10.33 2.00 -10.50
N VAL A 91 10.14 1.39 -9.33
CA VAL A 91 9.16 0.31 -9.15
C VAL A 91 7.73 0.85 -9.20
N LEU A 92 7.50 2.07 -8.69
CA LEU A 92 6.21 2.76 -8.85
C LEU A 92 5.89 2.99 -10.32
N ASP A 93 6.88 3.46 -11.08
CA ASP A 93 6.74 3.71 -12.52
C ASP A 93 6.46 2.41 -13.30
N ILE A 94 7.14 1.31 -12.95
CA ILE A 94 6.85 -0.01 -13.50
C ILE A 94 5.40 -0.44 -13.23
N TYR A 95 4.86 -0.25 -12.02
CA TYR A 95 3.44 -0.54 -11.75
C TYR A 95 2.52 0.35 -12.58
N TYR A 96 2.82 1.65 -12.67
CA TYR A 96 2.04 2.58 -13.47
C TYR A 96 1.95 2.10 -14.93
N TYR A 97 3.07 1.81 -15.58
CA TYR A 97 3.08 1.30 -16.95
C TYR A 97 2.38 -0.06 -17.07
N TYR A 98 2.62 -0.97 -16.12
CA TYR A 98 1.97 -2.28 -16.09
C TYR A 98 0.44 -2.16 -16.16
N PHE A 99 -0.15 -1.29 -15.34
CA PHE A 99 -1.61 -1.08 -15.32
C PHE A 99 -2.11 -0.15 -16.45
N ASN A 100 -1.22 0.55 -17.15
CA ASN A 100 -1.54 1.46 -18.25
C ASN A 100 -1.06 0.95 -19.62
N GLY A 101 -1.34 -0.32 -19.92
CA GLY A 101 -1.20 -0.89 -21.27
C GLY A 101 0.05 -1.74 -21.51
N TYR A 102 0.93 -1.93 -20.52
CA TYR A 102 2.15 -2.74 -20.66
C TYR A 102 2.06 -4.12 -19.96
N ALA A 103 0.89 -4.50 -19.46
CA ALA A 103 0.69 -5.76 -18.73
C ALA A 103 1.18 -6.99 -19.52
N ASP A 104 0.70 -7.17 -20.75
CA ASP A 104 1.06 -8.32 -21.60
C ASP A 104 2.57 -8.38 -21.88
N LEU A 105 3.17 -7.20 -22.08
CA LEU A 105 4.60 -7.03 -22.32
C LEU A 105 5.45 -7.51 -21.15
N MET A 106 5.01 -7.20 -19.93
CA MET A 106 5.74 -7.47 -18.68
C MET A 106 5.42 -8.85 -18.09
N ALA A 107 4.25 -9.40 -18.41
CA ALA A 107 3.80 -10.73 -17.98
C ALA A 107 4.37 -11.86 -18.85
N ASN A 108 4.53 -11.63 -20.16
CA ASN A 108 5.05 -12.63 -21.10
C ASN A 108 6.59 -12.66 -21.13
N ARG A 109 7.20 -13.34 -20.15
CA ARG A 109 8.66 -13.42 -19.96
C ARG A 109 9.31 -14.67 -20.57
N THR A 110 8.85 -15.08 -21.75
CA THR A 110 9.30 -16.34 -22.38
C THR A 110 10.70 -16.23 -22.99
N ASN A 111 11.18 -15.02 -23.31
CA ASN A 111 12.52 -14.79 -23.85
C ASN A 111 13.38 -13.95 -22.88
N PRO A 112 14.48 -14.49 -22.32
CA PRO A 112 15.38 -13.77 -21.43
C PRO A 112 16.09 -12.56 -22.05
N SER A 113 16.16 -12.50 -23.38
CA SER A 113 16.77 -11.39 -24.13
C SER A 113 15.77 -10.26 -24.40
N TYR A 114 14.53 -10.42 -23.97
CA TYR A 114 13.48 -9.43 -24.16
C TYR A 114 13.66 -8.26 -23.19
N SER A 115 13.61 -7.04 -23.73
CA SER A 115 13.69 -5.79 -22.98
C SER A 115 12.40 -4.99 -23.11
N VAL A 116 11.97 -4.42 -22.00
CA VAL A 116 10.87 -3.46 -21.92
C VAL A 116 11.46 -2.06 -21.90
N GLU A 117 11.01 -1.22 -22.82
CA GLU A 117 11.34 0.19 -22.86
C GLU A 117 10.19 0.98 -22.24
N LEU A 118 10.48 1.68 -21.13
CA LEU A 118 9.55 2.58 -20.46
C LEU A 118 10.11 4.00 -20.57
N LEU A 119 9.25 4.96 -20.88
CA LEU A 119 9.68 6.34 -21.06
C LEU A 119 10.31 6.87 -19.76
N GLY A 120 11.53 7.40 -19.84
CA GLY A 120 12.24 7.94 -18.68
C GLY A 120 13.02 6.92 -17.85
N LEU A 121 13.01 5.64 -18.23
CA LEU A 121 13.79 4.58 -17.59
C LEU A 121 14.79 3.94 -18.57
N PRO A 122 15.91 3.37 -18.08
CA PRO A 122 16.77 2.53 -18.91
C PRO A 122 16.01 1.27 -19.36
N PHE A 123 16.52 0.60 -20.39
CA PHE A 123 15.99 -0.69 -20.83
C PHE A 123 15.95 -1.69 -19.67
N LEU A 124 14.75 -2.23 -19.41
CA LEU A 124 14.53 -3.22 -18.36
C LEU A 124 14.45 -4.60 -18.98
N THR A 125 15.30 -5.51 -18.53
CA THR A 125 15.19 -6.92 -18.95
C THR A 125 14.06 -7.61 -18.20
N CYS A 126 13.66 -8.79 -18.65
CA CYS A 126 12.70 -9.63 -17.91
C CYS A 126 13.13 -9.94 -16.45
N ARG A 127 14.41 -9.76 -16.08
CA ARG A 127 14.89 -9.97 -14.70
C ARG A 127 14.68 -8.75 -13.80
N ASP A 128 14.53 -7.57 -14.40
CA ASP A 128 14.39 -6.31 -13.67
C ASP A 128 12.93 -6.02 -13.29
N ILE A 129 11.97 -6.72 -13.91
CA ILE A 129 10.54 -6.55 -13.63
C ILE A 129 10.13 -7.38 -12.40
N PRO A 130 9.29 -6.88 -11.47
CA PRO A 130 8.87 -7.61 -10.27
C PRO A 130 8.34 -9.02 -10.57
N SER A 131 8.85 -10.05 -9.88
CA SER A 131 8.53 -11.46 -10.18
C SER A 131 7.06 -11.82 -10.00
N PHE A 132 6.36 -11.11 -9.13
CA PHE A 132 4.95 -11.37 -8.80
C PHE A 132 3.96 -10.86 -9.85
N PHE A 133 4.45 -10.23 -10.93
CA PHE A 133 3.65 -10.00 -12.13
C PHE A 133 3.26 -11.30 -12.85
N ARG A 134 3.93 -12.41 -12.52
CA ARG A 134 3.55 -13.73 -13.00
C ARG A 134 2.37 -14.24 -12.17
N PRO A 135 1.25 -14.67 -12.80
CA PRO A 135 0.11 -15.23 -12.08
C PRO A 135 0.46 -16.43 -11.17
N SER A 136 1.53 -17.15 -11.49
CA SER A 136 2.01 -18.31 -10.74
C SER A 136 2.82 -17.95 -9.48
N ASN A 137 2.99 -16.67 -9.14
CA ASN A 137 3.77 -16.25 -7.99
C ASN A 137 2.90 -16.16 -6.73
N THR A 138 3.41 -16.62 -5.59
CA THR A 138 2.72 -16.59 -4.29
C THR A 138 2.25 -15.19 -3.87
N TYR A 139 2.92 -14.13 -4.34
CA TYR A 139 2.56 -12.73 -4.05
C TYR A 139 1.68 -12.07 -5.11
N ALA A 140 1.02 -12.84 -5.98
CA ALA A 140 0.14 -12.28 -7.01
C ALA A 140 -1.01 -11.43 -6.43
N PHE A 141 -1.42 -11.66 -5.18
CA PHE A 141 -2.39 -10.82 -4.46
C PHE A 141 -1.97 -9.35 -4.40
N ALA A 142 -0.66 -9.07 -4.33
CA ALA A 142 -0.13 -7.72 -4.21
C ALA A 142 -0.43 -6.88 -5.45
N LEU A 143 -0.54 -7.49 -6.63
CA LEU A 143 -0.96 -6.79 -7.86
C LEU A 143 -2.31 -6.11 -7.70
N LYS A 144 -3.30 -6.82 -7.12
CA LYS A 144 -4.63 -6.26 -6.90
C LYS A 144 -4.56 -5.06 -5.96
N ALA A 145 -3.83 -5.19 -4.85
CA ALA A 145 -3.65 -4.11 -3.89
C ALA A 145 -2.93 -2.89 -4.50
N PHE A 146 -1.90 -3.09 -5.33
CA PHE A 146 -1.22 -2.00 -6.01
C PHE A 146 -2.07 -1.33 -7.08
N LYS A 147 -2.90 -2.09 -7.80
CA LYS A 147 -3.87 -1.53 -8.73
C LYS A 147 -4.86 -0.61 -8.00
N GLU A 148 -5.47 -1.13 -6.93
CA GLU A 148 -6.39 -0.35 -6.09
C GLU A 148 -5.70 0.91 -5.54
N GLN A 149 -4.45 0.79 -5.07
CA GLN A 149 -3.66 1.92 -4.58
C GLN A 149 -3.47 3.02 -5.63
N LEU A 150 -3.10 2.67 -6.87
CA LEU A 150 -2.93 3.63 -7.95
C LEU A 150 -4.26 4.30 -8.33
N GLU A 151 -5.35 3.54 -8.39
CA GLU A 151 -6.69 4.07 -8.63
C GLU A 151 -7.10 5.11 -7.56
N LYS A 152 -6.72 4.91 -6.29
CA LYS A 152 -6.96 5.90 -5.23
C LYS A 152 -6.15 7.18 -5.41
N LEU A 153 -4.88 7.08 -5.78
CA LEU A 153 -4.04 8.26 -6.05
C LEU A 153 -4.58 9.09 -7.23
N GLU A 154 -5.08 8.44 -8.27
CA GLU A 154 -5.69 9.12 -9.40
C GLU A 154 -6.98 9.86 -9.01
N GLN A 155 -7.77 9.29 -8.08
CA GLN A 155 -8.96 9.94 -7.55
C GLN A 155 -8.61 11.19 -6.75
N GLU A 156 -7.55 11.14 -5.92
CA GLU A 156 -7.08 12.31 -5.14
C GLU A 156 -6.59 13.45 -6.04
N THR A 157 -5.90 13.12 -7.14
CA THR A 157 -5.41 14.13 -8.09
C THR A 157 -6.54 14.87 -8.82
N LYS A 158 -7.70 14.21 -8.98
CA LYS A 158 -8.89 14.79 -9.63
C LYS A 158 -9.73 15.65 -8.68
N VAL A 159 -9.52 15.54 -7.37
CA VAL A 159 -10.16 16.39 -6.36
C VAL A 159 -9.27 17.63 -6.15
N GLN A 160 -9.16 18.47 -7.18
CA GLN A 160 -8.75 19.86 -7.00
C GLN A 160 -10.00 20.74 -7.17
N VAL A 161 -10.20 21.59 -6.17
CA VAL A 161 -11.33 22.52 -5.96
C VAL A 161 -11.65 23.35 -7.21
#